data_AF-A0A8S9NGK4-F1
#
_entry.id   AF-A0A8S9NGK4-F1
#
_cell.length_a   1.000
_cell.length_b   1.000
_cell.length_c   1.000
_cell.angle_alpha   90.00
_cell.angle_beta   90.00
_cell.angle_gamma   90.00
#
_symmetry.space_group_name_H-M   'P 1'
#
loop_
_entity.id
_entity.type
_entity.pdbx_description
1 polymer ?
#
loop_
_entity_poly.entity_id
_entity_poly.type
_entity_poly.pdbx_seq_one_letter_code
_entity_poly.pdbx_strand_id
1 'polypeptide(L)'
;MGAKAKKALKKNMKKITASAAASSSSQLAAPKNPKPSADFLPLEGGPARKAPATKPIENKATVLYIGRLPHGFYETEIEAFFTQFGTVKRVRVARNKKTGKSKHFGFIQFEDPEVAEIAAGAMNDYLLLEHMLQVRVIPPEQVKPNLWKGFKCQYKPVDWVQIERKQHNKERTLEEHRKMLNKVVKRDQKRRKRIEAAGIEYQCPELVGNTQPLPKKIKFSED
;
A
#
# COMPACT_ATOMS: atom_id res chain seq x y z
N MET A 1 -5.19 -7.57 -21.71
CA MET A 1 -6.64 -7.31 -21.55
C MET A 1 -6.88 -5.93 -20.94
N GLY A 2 -7.20 -4.93 -21.78
CA GLY A 2 -7.31 -3.52 -21.38
C GLY A 2 -8.48 -3.22 -20.43
N ALA A 3 -8.37 -2.13 -19.68
CA ALA A 3 -9.35 -1.72 -18.65
C ALA A 3 -10.79 -1.57 -19.16
N LYS A 4 -10.97 -1.29 -20.46
CA LYS A 4 -12.29 -1.24 -21.12
C LYS A 4 -12.96 -2.62 -21.22
N ALA A 5 -12.20 -3.69 -21.46
CA ALA A 5 -12.70 -5.07 -21.48
C ALA A 5 -13.09 -5.56 -20.07
N LYS A 6 -12.35 -5.16 -19.04
CA LYS A 6 -12.66 -5.49 -17.63
C LYS A 6 -13.94 -4.79 -17.14
N LYS A 7 -14.25 -3.59 -17.67
CA LYS A 7 -15.47 -2.84 -17.33
C LYS A 7 -16.72 -3.43 -18.00
N ALA A 8 -16.59 -3.98 -19.21
CA ALA A 8 -17.67 -4.70 -19.89
C ALA A 8 -18.00 -6.04 -19.19
N LEU A 9 -16.98 -6.81 -18.81
CA LEU A 9 -17.13 -8.06 -18.05
C LEU A 9 -17.85 -7.85 -16.69
N LYS A 10 -17.52 -6.77 -15.97
CA LYS A 10 -18.14 -6.47 -14.67
C LYS A 10 -19.60 -6.00 -14.80
N LYS A 11 -20.00 -5.45 -15.95
CA LYS A 11 -21.38 -5.04 -16.23
C LYS A 11 -22.26 -6.24 -16.61
N ASN A 12 -21.70 -7.25 -17.28
CA ASN A 12 -22.41 -8.51 -17.57
C ASN A 12 -22.60 -9.39 -16.32
N MET A 13 -21.62 -9.48 -15.43
CA MET A 13 -21.78 -10.29 -14.20
C MET A 13 -22.86 -9.74 -13.26
N LYS A 14 -23.05 -8.41 -13.21
CA LYS A 14 -24.07 -7.78 -12.36
C LYS A 14 -25.50 -7.93 -12.91
N LYS A 15 -25.66 -8.21 -14.22
CA LYS A 15 -26.95 -8.47 -14.86
C LYS A 15 -27.41 -9.91 -14.65
N ILE A 16 -26.47 -10.85 -14.54
CA ILE A 16 -26.73 -12.28 -14.29
C ILE A 16 -27.13 -12.53 -12.82
N THR A 17 -26.56 -11.79 -11.86
CA THR A 17 -26.90 -11.93 -10.43
C THR A 17 -28.24 -11.33 -10.04
N ALA A 18 -28.82 -10.47 -10.88
CA ALA A 18 -30.13 -9.86 -10.62
C ALA A 18 -31.30 -10.72 -11.12
N SER A 19 -31.07 -11.66 -12.03
CA SER A 19 -32.10 -12.55 -12.60
C SER A 19 -32.13 -13.96 -11.99
N ALA A 20 -31.32 -14.24 -10.97
CA ALA A 20 -31.23 -15.55 -10.31
C ALA A 20 -31.82 -15.59 -8.88
N ALA A 21 -32.39 -14.49 -8.40
CA ALA A 21 -32.98 -14.38 -7.05
C ALA A 21 -34.51 -14.60 -7.03
N ALA A 22 -35.12 -15.01 -8.14
CA ALA A 22 -36.52 -15.41 -8.19
C ALA A 22 -36.61 -16.80 -8.85
N SER A 23 -37.23 -17.74 -8.14
CA SER A 23 -37.57 -19.13 -8.53
C SER A 23 -36.62 -20.21 -8.02
N SER A 24 -36.88 -20.75 -6.82
CA SER A 24 -37.47 -22.10 -6.68
C SER A 24 -37.26 -22.68 -5.26
N SER A 25 -38.40 -22.93 -4.62
CA SER A 25 -38.59 -23.63 -3.36
C SER A 25 -38.80 -25.13 -3.59
N SER A 26 -38.17 -25.97 -2.76
CA SER A 26 -38.54 -27.36 -2.34
C SER A 26 -37.26 -28.13 -1.98
N GLN A 27 -37.12 -29.07 -1.04
CA GLN A 27 -37.90 -29.62 0.07
C GLN A 27 -36.91 -30.54 0.86
N LEU A 28 -37.12 -30.66 2.19
CA LEU A 28 -36.83 -31.83 3.07
C LEU A 28 -35.37 -32.23 3.40
N ALA A 29 -34.98 -32.10 4.68
CA ALA A 29 -34.91 -33.21 5.65
C ALA A 29 -34.20 -32.79 6.97
N ALA A 30 -34.87 -33.01 8.10
CA ALA A 30 -34.34 -32.82 9.46
C ALA A 30 -33.54 -34.05 9.94
N PRO A 31 -32.65 -33.88 10.94
CA PRO A 31 -32.43 -34.95 11.91
C PRO A 31 -32.69 -34.51 13.37
N LYS A 32 -33.74 -35.13 13.93
CA LYS A 32 -33.83 -35.86 15.21
C LYS A 32 -33.32 -35.19 16.51
N ASN A 33 -34.31 -34.91 17.38
CA ASN A 33 -34.24 -34.69 18.84
C ASN A 33 -33.07 -35.38 19.56
N PRO A 34 -32.32 -34.67 20.42
CA PRO A 34 -31.75 -35.26 21.62
C PRO A 34 -32.80 -35.25 22.76
N LYS A 35 -32.87 -36.36 23.48
CA LYS A 35 -33.76 -36.59 24.64
C LYS A 35 -33.47 -35.57 25.76
N PRO A 36 -34.47 -35.09 26.52
CA PRO A 36 -34.21 -34.27 27.70
C PRO A 36 -33.65 -35.18 28.81
N SER A 37 -32.38 -35.01 29.17
CA SER A 37 -31.82 -35.59 30.41
C SER A 37 -32.35 -34.81 31.61
N ALA A 38 -32.89 -35.52 32.59
CA ALA A 38 -33.66 -35.00 33.71
C ALA A 38 -32.81 -34.40 34.86
N ASP A 39 -31.74 -33.65 34.56
CA ASP A 39 -30.84 -33.08 35.58
C ASP A 39 -30.56 -31.58 35.40
N PHE A 40 -31.42 -30.85 34.68
CA PHE A 40 -31.35 -29.39 34.60
C PHE A 40 -32.48 -28.78 35.42
N LEU A 41 -32.18 -28.36 36.65
CA LEU A 41 -33.03 -27.41 37.37
C LEU A 41 -33.17 -26.14 36.50
N PRO A 42 -34.37 -25.56 36.35
CA PRO A 42 -34.51 -24.26 35.71
C PRO A 42 -33.68 -23.28 36.54
N LEU A 43 -32.55 -22.82 35.98
CA LEU A 43 -31.81 -21.71 36.58
C LEU A 43 -32.73 -20.49 36.44
N GLU A 44 -33.50 -20.20 37.49
CA GLU A 44 -34.20 -18.92 37.65
C GLU A 44 -33.20 -17.82 37.27
N GLY A 45 -33.47 -17.18 36.13
CA GLY A 45 -32.57 -16.24 35.49
C GLY A 45 -32.38 -15.04 36.39
N GLY A 46 -31.35 -15.08 37.23
CA GLY A 46 -30.88 -13.91 37.96
C GLY A 46 -30.64 -12.76 36.97
N PRO A 47 -30.85 -11.50 37.40
CA PRO A 47 -30.81 -10.35 36.49
C PRO A 47 -29.50 -10.38 35.70
N ALA A 48 -29.63 -10.38 34.37
CA ALA A 48 -28.50 -10.45 33.45
C ALA A 48 -27.42 -9.46 33.89
N ARG A 49 -26.21 -9.96 34.19
CA ARG A 49 -25.06 -9.09 34.41
C ARG A 49 -24.94 -8.23 33.16
N LYS A 50 -25.20 -6.92 33.30
CA LYS A 50 -24.99 -5.96 32.21
C LYS A 50 -23.54 -6.13 31.77
N ALA A 51 -23.34 -6.55 30.51
CA ALA A 51 -22.02 -6.53 29.91
C ALA A 51 -21.43 -5.13 30.11
N PRO A 52 -20.14 -4.99 30.43
CA PRO A 52 -19.53 -3.69 30.65
C PRO A 52 -19.84 -2.81 29.44
N ALA A 53 -20.51 -1.69 29.68
CA ALA A 53 -20.88 -0.77 28.62
C ALA A 53 -19.61 -0.30 27.91
N THR A 54 -19.46 -0.67 26.64
CA THR A 54 -18.35 -0.23 25.79
C THR A 54 -18.48 1.29 25.67
N LYS A 55 -17.61 2.02 26.39
CA LYS A 55 -17.51 3.48 26.24
C LYS A 55 -17.31 3.79 24.75
N PRO A 56 -17.93 4.84 24.20
CA PRO A 56 -17.68 5.23 22.80
C PRO A 56 -16.17 5.42 22.64
N ILE A 57 -15.58 4.72 21.67
CA ILE A 57 -14.16 4.78 21.37
C ILE A 57 -13.91 6.17 20.80
N GLU A 58 -13.66 7.14 21.67
CA GLU A 58 -12.97 8.36 21.29
C GLU A 58 -11.68 7.88 20.63
N ASN A 59 -11.44 8.27 19.38
CA ASN A 59 -10.28 7.84 18.59
C ASN A 59 -8.98 8.47 19.15
N LYS A 60 -8.64 8.14 20.39
CA LYS A 60 -7.40 8.50 21.10
C LYS A 60 -6.31 7.48 20.78
N ALA A 61 -6.21 7.05 19.52
CA ALA A 61 -5.13 6.16 19.13
C ALA A 61 -3.85 6.99 19.05
N THR A 62 -3.09 7.01 20.16
CA THR A 62 -1.90 7.83 20.30
C THR A 62 -0.73 7.18 19.58
N VAL A 63 -0.06 7.98 18.74
CA VAL A 63 1.13 7.55 18.01
C VAL A 63 2.35 8.07 18.73
N LEU A 64 3.28 7.17 19.00
CA LEU A 64 4.57 7.45 19.62
C LEU A 64 5.62 7.60 18.52
N TYR A 65 6.40 8.68 18.57
CA TYR A 65 7.63 8.84 17.81
C TYR A 65 8.80 8.27 18.60
N ILE A 66 9.65 7.50 17.94
CA ILE A 66 10.94 7.04 18.49
C ILE A 66 12.04 7.46 17.54
N GLY A 67 12.99 8.24 18.04
CA GLY A 67 14.21 8.65 17.34
C GLY A 67 15.46 8.04 17.96
N ARG A 68 16.58 8.17 17.22
CA ARG A 68 17.91 7.68 17.62
C ARG A 68 17.95 6.17 17.89
N LEU A 69 17.18 5.39 17.13
CA LEU A 69 17.18 3.94 17.24
C LEU A 69 18.53 3.34 16.79
N PRO A 70 19.11 2.40 17.54
CA PRO A 70 20.33 1.70 17.13
C PRO A 70 20.09 0.84 15.88
N HIS A 71 21.15 0.60 15.11
CA HIS A 71 21.10 -0.32 13.98
C HIS A 71 20.88 -1.76 14.48
N GLY A 72 19.91 -2.48 13.90
CA GLY A 72 19.52 -3.81 14.36
C GLY A 72 18.24 -3.82 15.21
N PHE A 73 17.80 -2.67 15.71
CA PHE A 73 16.55 -2.53 16.45
C PHE A 73 15.42 -2.12 15.48
N TYR A 74 14.78 -3.13 14.88
CA TYR A 74 13.77 -3.00 13.84
C TYR A 74 12.36 -3.27 14.40
N GLU A 75 11.37 -3.42 13.52
CA GLU A 75 9.98 -3.55 13.89
C GLU A 75 9.72 -4.70 14.88
N THR A 76 10.37 -5.85 14.71
CA THR A 76 10.21 -7.03 15.57
C THR A 76 10.73 -6.81 16.97
N GLU A 77 11.91 -6.20 17.10
CA GLU A 77 12.54 -5.93 18.39
C GLU A 77 11.81 -4.80 19.12
N ILE A 78 11.38 -3.77 18.37
CA ILE A 78 10.57 -2.67 18.90
C ILE A 78 9.23 -3.21 19.41
N GLU A 79 8.54 -4.05 18.64
CA GLU A 79 7.27 -4.63 19.06
C GLU A 79 7.45 -5.45 20.34
N ALA A 80 8.44 -6.35 20.40
CA ALA A 80 8.71 -7.16 21.58
C ALA A 80 9.05 -6.32 22.83
N PHE A 81 9.87 -5.28 22.67
CA PHE A 81 10.26 -4.42 23.79
C PHE A 81 9.09 -3.58 24.31
N PHE A 82 8.33 -2.93 23.41
CA PHE A 82 7.23 -2.06 23.81
C PHE A 82 5.96 -2.80 24.23
N THR A 83 5.84 -4.09 23.95
CA THR A 83 4.75 -4.94 24.46
C THR A 83 4.72 -4.99 25.99
N GLN A 84 5.84 -4.72 26.67
CA GLN A 84 5.91 -4.67 28.14
C GLN A 84 5.08 -3.52 28.74
N PHE A 85 4.89 -2.43 28.01
CA PHE A 85 4.07 -1.30 28.47
C PHE A 85 2.58 -1.53 28.19
N GLY A 86 2.26 -2.20 27.08
CA GLY A 86 0.90 -2.55 26.71
C GLY A 86 0.77 -3.03 25.27
N THR A 87 -0.46 -3.27 24.82
CA THR A 87 -0.75 -3.84 23.51
C THR A 87 -0.40 -2.86 22.37
N VAL A 88 0.52 -3.28 21.51
CA VAL A 88 0.93 -2.52 20.32
C VAL A 88 0.06 -2.89 19.11
N LYS A 89 -0.59 -1.90 18.49
CA LYS A 89 -1.42 -2.11 17.29
C LYS A 89 -0.62 -2.13 16.01
N ARG A 90 0.33 -1.19 15.86
CA ARG A 90 1.14 -1.04 14.64
C ARG A 90 2.52 -0.51 14.98
N VAL A 91 3.54 -1.07 14.34
CA VAL A 91 4.91 -0.57 14.37
C VAL A 91 5.37 -0.27 12.95
N ARG A 92 6.11 0.82 12.78
CA ARG A 92 6.75 1.15 11.50
C ARG A 92 8.09 1.84 11.72
N VAL A 93 9.18 1.25 11.23
CA VAL A 93 10.48 1.93 11.16
C VAL A 93 10.58 2.68 9.83
N ALA A 94 11.07 3.92 9.88
CA ALA A 94 11.32 4.69 8.68
C ALA A 94 12.59 4.19 7.98
N ARG A 95 12.46 3.83 6.71
CA ARG A 95 13.57 3.31 5.88
C ARG A 95 13.79 4.18 4.65
N ASN A 96 15.01 4.16 4.11
CA ASN A 96 15.32 4.79 2.84
C ASN A 96 14.66 4.02 1.69
N LYS A 97 13.96 4.72 0.79
CA LYS A 97 13.27 4.10 -0.35
C LYS A 97 14.21 3.46 -1.36
N LYS A 98 15.45 3.96 -1.48
CA LYS A 98 16.43 3.45 -2.44
C LYS A 98 17.22 2.27 -1.90
N THR A 99 17.76 2.39 -0.69
CA THR A 99 18.67 1.38 -0.11
C THR A 99 18.01 0.44 0.89
N GLY A 100 16.79 0.73 1.34
CA GLY A 100 16.11 -0.07 2.37
C GLY A 100 16.66 0.09 3.79
N LYS A 101 17.79 0.78 3.98
CA LYS A 101 18.42 1.02 5.29
C LYS A 101 17.50 1.84 6.19
N SER A 102 17.51 1.55 7.50
CA SER A 102 16.78 2.34 8.49
C SER A 102 17.29 3.78 8.53
N LYS A 103 16.38 4.69 8.89
CA LYS A 103 16.71 6.09 9.18
C LYS A 103 16.88 6.34 10.69
N HIS A 104 16.97 5.27 11.48
CA HIS A 104 17.13 5.34 12.94
C HIS A 104 15.97 6.06 13.66
N PHE A 105 14.76 6.00 13.09
CA PHE A 105 13.53 6.44 13.75
C PHE A 105 12.33 5.62 13.29
N GLY A 106 11.30 5.56 14.13
CA GLY A 106 10.09 4.79 13.90
C GLY A 106 8.86 5.39 14.59
N PHE A 107 7.73 4.76 14.33
CA PHE A 107 6.44 5.13 14.89
C PHE A 107 5.77 3.88 15.47
N ILE A 108 5.20 4.02 16.66
CA ILE A 108 4.40 2.99 17.32
C ILE A 108 2.99 3.53 17.53
N GLN A 109 1.98 2.70 17.29
CA GLN A 109 0.61 2.98 17.66
C GLN A 109 0.21 2.02 18.77
N PHE A 110 -0.09 2.56 19.94
CA PHE A 110 -0.64 1.79 21.06
C PHE A 110 -2.16 1.66 20.95
N GLU A 111 -2.70 0.66 21.64
CA GLU A 111 -4.15 0.53 21.85
C GLU A 111 -4.71 1.66 22.71
N ASP A 112 -4.05 1.91 23.84
CA ASP A 112 -4.49 2.86 24.85
C ASP A 112 -3.63 4.15 24.84
N PRO A 113 -4.24 5.34 24.95
CA PRO A 113 -3.52 6.61 24.97
C PRO A 113 -2.65 6.79 26.22
N GLU A 114 -3.15 6.34 27.37
CA GLU A 114 -2.46 6.48 28.67
C GLU A 114 -1.14 5.73 28.67
N VAL A 115 -1.12 4.52 28.08
CA VAL A 115 0.09 3.70 27.92
C VAL A 115 1.12 4.42 27.05
N ALA A 116 0.70 5.14 26.01
CA ALA A 116 1.61 5.87 25.14
C ALA A 116 2.29 7.05 25.86
N GLU A 117 1.58 7.75 26.75
CA GLU A 117 2.14 8.84 27.56
C GLU A 117 3.14 8.31 28.58
N ILE A 118 2.80 7.21 29.27
CA ILE A 118 3.69 6.55 30.24
C ILE A 118 4.95 6.04 29.54
N ALA A 119 4.80 5.35 28.40
CA ALA A 119 5.93 4.85 27.63
C ALA A 119 6.83 5.99 27.12
N ALA A 120 6.25 7.13 26.72
CA ALA A 120 7.02 8.30 26.33
C ALA A 120 7.83 8.88 27.48
N GLY A 121 7.21 9.03 28.66
CA GLY A 121 7.89 9.55 29.84
C GLY A 121 9.01 8.63 30.33
N ALA A 122 8.77 7.32 30.36
CA ALA A 122 9.73 6.34 30.85
C ALA A 122 10.92 6.13 29.91
N MET A 123 10.70 6.17 28.59
CA MET A 123 11.70 5.81 27.58
C MET A 123 12.42 7.00 26.95
N ASN A 124 11.97 8.24 27.21
CA ASN A 124 12.69 9.40 26.73
C ASN A 124 14.06 9.50 27.45
N ASP A 125 15.13 9.65 26.66
CA ASP A 125 16.52 9.66 27.10
C ASP A 125 17.04 8.33 27.69
N TYR A 126 16.33 7.23 27.42
CA TYR A 126 16.79 5.88 27.78
C TYR A 126 18.02 5.46 26.96
N LEU A 127 19.06 4.98 27.63
CA LEU A 127 20.27 4.46 26.98
C LEU A 127 20.01 3.04 26.49
N LEU A 128 19.86 2.87 25.18
CA LEU A 128 19.74 1.58 24.52
C LEU A 128 20.97 1.32 23.65
N LEU A 129 21.78 0.33 24.04
CA LEU A 129 23.10 0.08 23.45
C LEU A 129 23.98 1.34 23.58
N GLU A 130 24.46 1.90 22.47
CA GLU A 130 25.28 3.12 22.44
C GLU A 130 24.44 4.40 22.23
N HIS A 131 23.11 4.28 22.12
CA HIS A 131 22.25 5.39 21.71
C HIS A 131 21.25 5.77 22.81
N MET A 132 21.14 7.08 23.08
CA MET A 132 20.06 7.65 23.88
C MET A 132 18.81 7.81 23.03
N LEU A 133 17.75 7.08 23.37
CA LEU A 133 16.48 7.14 22.66
C LEU A 133 15.78 8.47 22.86
N GLN A 134 15.13 8.97 21.81
CA GLN A 134 14.24 10.12 21.91
C GLN A 134 12.82 9.66 21.68
N VAL A 135 11.98 9.72 22.70
CA VAL A 135 10.61 9.23 22.63
C VAL A 135 9.65 10.37 22.88
N ARG A 136 8.69 10.56 21.98
CA ARG A 136 7.72 11.66 22.06
C ARG A 136 6.34 11.19 21.65
N VAL A 137 5.32 11.71 22.32
CA VAL A 137 3.93 11.56 21.87
C VAL A 137 3.69 12.48 20.68
N ILE A 138 3.06 11.95 19.63
CA ILE A 138 2.65 12.74 18.47
C ILE A 138 1.16 13.04 18.59
N PRO A 139 0.73 14.31 18.52
CA PRO A 139 -0.68 14.65 18.48
C PRO A 139 -1.34 14.05 17.23
N PRO A 140 -2.59 13.56 17.33
CA PRO A 140 -3.25 12.85 16.24
C PRO A 140 -3.35 13.67 14.94
N GLU A 141 -3.42 14.99 15.05
CA GLU A 141 -3.47 15.93 13.91
C GLU A 141 -2.19 15.91 13.06
N GLN A 142 -1.03 15.68 13.69
CA GLN A 142 0.26 15.65 13.00
C GLN A 142 0.56 14.28 12.37
N VAL A 143 -0.24 13.25 12.70
CA VAL A 143 -0.10 11.91 12.14
C VAL A 143 -0.51 11.92 10.68
N LYS A 144 0.47 11.69 9.79
CA LYS A 144 0.20 11.65 8.34
C LYS A 144 -0.77 10.50 8.01
N PRO A 145 -1.78 10.71 7.14
CA PRO A 145 -2.73 9.65 6.78
C PRO A 145 -2.05 8.44 6.11
N ASN A 146 -0.96 8.66 5.39
CA ASN A 146 -0.18 7.61 4.73
C ASN A 146 0.87 6.94 5.64
N LEU A 147 0.90 7.26 6.94
CA LEU A 147 1.89 6.72 7.88
C LEU A 147 1.77 5.21 8.04
N TRP A 148 0.60 4.62 7.87
CA TRP A 148 0.42 3.17 8.03
C TRP A 148 0.33 2.43 6.69
N LYS A 149 0.51 3.14 5.56
CA LYS A 149 0.46 2.50 4.24
C LYS A 149 1.68 1.58 4.05
N GLY A 150 1.40 0.28 3.92
CA GLY A 150 2.42 -0.74 3.66
C GLY A 150 3.31 -1.05 4.85
N PHE A 151 2.86 -0.85 6.09
CA PHE A 151 3.68 -1.14 7.28
C PHE A 151 4.07 -2.63 7.39
N LYS A 152 3.22 -3.55 6.91
CA LYS A 152 3.52 -4.99 6.82
C LYS A 152 4.39 -5.36 5.61
N CYS A 153 4.65 -4.44 4.69
CA CYS A 153 5.43 -4.72 3.49
C CYS A 153 6.91 -4.50 3.79
N GLN A 154 7.66 -5.59 3.89
CA GLN A 154 9.12 -5.52 3.96
C GLN A 154 9.69 -4.94 2.67
N TYR A 155 10.77 -4.16 2.79
CA TYR A 155 11.49 -3.61 1.64
C TYR A 155 12.07 -4.76 0.82
N LYS A 156 11.76 -4.76 -0.48
CA LYS A 156 12.39 -5.66 -1.46
C LYS A 156 13.26 -4.81 -2.38
N PRO A 157 14.59 -5.06 -2.44
CA PRO A 157 15.45 -4.33 -3.36
C PRO A 157 14.98 -4.56 -4.79
N VAL A 158 14.84 -3.46 -5.53
CA VAL A 158 14.41 -3.48 -6.92
C VAL A 158 15.65 -3.45 -7.80
N ASP A 159 15.79 -4.44 -8.69
CA ASP A 159 16.84 -4.42 -9.71
C ASP A 159 16.44 -3.46 -10.84
N TRP A 160 16.78 -2.19 -10.66
CA TRP A 160 16.51 -1.12 -11.62
C TRP A 160 17.15 -1.41 -12.98
N VAL A 161 18.34 -1.99 -13.02
CA VAL A 161 19.07 -2.30 -14.26
C VAL A 161 18.30 -3.33 -15.07
N GLN A 162 17.79 -4.39 -14.45
CA GLN A 162 16.97 -5.37 -15.15
C GLN A 162 15.65 -4.78 -15.65
N ILE A 163 14.99 -3.95 -14.85
CA ILE A 163 13.72 -3.30 -15.24
C ILE A 163 13.95 -2.37 -16.42
N GLU A 164 14.99 -1.53 -16.36
CA GLU A 164 15.38 -0.63 -17.44
C GLU A 164 15.77 -1.43 -18.69
N ARG A 165 16.59 -2.47 -18.57
CA ARG A 165 16.91 -3.37 -19.69
C ARG A 165 15.64 -3.95 -20.33
N LYS A 166 14.69 -4.44 -19.54
CA LYS A 166 13.40 -4.96 -20.05
C LYS A 166 12.60 -3.86 -20.77
N GLN A 167 12.55 -2.66 -20.21
CA GLN A 167 11.82 -1.53 -20.79
C GLN A 167 12.47 -1.03 -22.10
N HIS A 168 13.81 -0.91 -22.13
CA HIS A 168 14.56 -0.51 -23.31
C HIS A 168 14.50 -1.56 -24.41
N ASN A 169 14.57 -2.85 -24.05
CA ASN A 169 14.47 -3.94 -25.01
C ASN A 169 13.04 -4.18 -25.51
N LYS A 170 12.01 -3.71 -24.79
CA LYS A 170 10.61 -3.86 -25.21
C LYS A 170 10.38 -3.21 -26.58
N GLU A 171 9.81 -3.98 -27.50
CA GLU A 171 9.40 -3.52 -28.82
C GLU A 171 8.20 -2.57 -28.71
N ARG A 172 8.17 -1.54 -29.57
CA ARG A 172 7.06 -0.56 -29.58
C ARG A 172 5.90 -1.12 -30.38
N THR A 173 4.68 -0.94 -29.88
CA THR A 173 3.48 -1.22 -30.68
C THR A 173 3.25 -0.14 -31.74
N LEU A 174 2.40 -0.40 -32.74
CA LEU A 174 2.07 0.55 -33.80
C LEU A 174 1.49 1.86 -33.24
N GLU A 175 0.59 1.76 -32.26
CA GLU A 175 -0.01 2.93 -31.62
C GLU A 175 1.03 3.75 -30.83
N GLU A 176 1.92 3.08 -30.11
CA GLU A 176 3.01 3.73 -29.38
C GLU A 176 3.99 4.41 -30.34
N HIS A 177 4.26 3.79 -31.49
CA HIS A 177 5.09 4.35 -32.56
C HIS A 177 4.44 5.58 -33.20
N ARG A 178 3.15 5.52 -33.55
CA ARG A 178 2.39 6.69 -34.05
C ARG A 178 2.39 7.84 -33.05
N LYS A 179 2.18 7.55 -31.76
CA LYS A 179 2.26 8.56 -30.69
C LYS A 179 3.67 9.16 -30.57
N MET A 180 4.71 8.35 -30.78
CA MET A 180 6.09 8.82 -30.80
C MET A 180 6.34 9.75 -32.00
N LEU A 181 5.93 9.38 -33.21
CA LEU A 181 6.02 10.22 -34.41
C LEU A 181 5.30 11.56 -34.22
N ASN A 182 4.08 11.54 -33.67
CA ASN A 182 3.34 12.76 -33.35
C ASN A 182 4.08 13.68 -32.37
N LYS A 183 4.82 13.12 -31.41
CA LYS A 183 5.67 13.91 -30.50
C LYS A 183 6.89 14.47 -31.22
N VAL A 184 7.49 13.73 -32.15
CA VAL A 184 8.61 14.21 -32.97
C VAL A 184 8.18 15.39 -33.82
N VAL A 185 7.09 15.25 -34.58
CA VAL A 185 6.53 16.33 -35.42
C VAL A 185 6.20 17.58 -34.59
N LYS A 186 5.55 17.41 -33.42
CA LYS A 186 5.26 18.55 -32.52
C LYS A 186 6.51 19.25 -32.01
N ARG A 187 7.59 18.51 -31.71
CA ARG A 187 8.87 19.11 -31.29
C ARG A 187 9.54 19.85 -32.44
N ASP A 188 9.47 19.29 -33.64
CA ASP A 188 10.03 19.90 -34.84
C ASP A 188 9.32 21.21 -35.19
N GLN A 189 7.98 21.23 -35.18
CA GLN A 189 7.19 22.45 -35.36
C GLN A 189 7.56 23.54 -34.33
N LYS A 190 7.73 23.18 -33.05
CA LYS A 190 8.18 24.12 -32.02
C LYS A 190 9.60 24.64 -32.28
N ARG A 191 10.48 23.80 -32.82
CA ARG A 191 11.85 24.19 -33.19
C ARG A 191 11.82 25.17 -34.37
N ARG A 192 11.07 24.88 -35.43
CA ARG A 192 10.90 25.78 -36.59
C ARG A 192 10.42 27.16 -36.18
N LYS A 193 9.38 27.23 -35.34
CA LYS A 193 8.88 28.51 -34.79
C LYS A 193 9.93 29.29 -33.99
N ARG A 194 10.84 28.60 -33.29
CA ARG A 194 11.93 29.26 -32.55
C ARG A 194 13.01 29.81 -33.47
N ILE A 195 13.32 29.09 -34.55
CA ILE A 195 14.29 29.51 -35.58
C ILE A 195 13.74 30.74 -36.33
N GLU A 196 12.47 30.67 -36.73
CA GLU A 196 11.74 31.77 -37.36
C GLU A 196 11.67 33.00 -36.45
N ALA A 197 11.34 32.82 -35.17
CA ALA A 197 11.33 33.90 -34.19
C ALA A 197 12.72 34.51 -33.92
N ALA A 198 13.79 33.73 -34.13
CA ALA A 198 15.16 34.23 -34.05
C ALA A 198 15.62 34.94 -35.35
N GLY A 199 14.75 35.01 -36.37
CA GLY A 199 15.05 35.64 -37.66
C GLY A 199 16.04 34.87 -38.52
N ILE A 200 16.26 33.58 -38.23
CA ILE A 200 17.21 32.74 -38.97
C ILE A 200 16.47 32.08 -40.13
N GLU A 201 16.85 32.41 -41.36
CA GLU A 201 16.32 31.79 -42.56
C GLU A 201 16.96 30.41 -42.77
N TYR A 202 16.36 29.38 -42.16
CA TYR A 202 16.82 28.00 -42.27
C TYR A 202 15.68 27.06 -42.66
N GLN A 203 15.80 26.44 -43.83
CA GLN A 203 14.86 25.45 -44.32
C GLN A 203 15.17 24.07 -43.74
N CYS A 204 14.45 23.69 -42.67
CA CYS A 204 14.59 22.37 -42.07
C CYS A 204 14.15 21.28 -43.07
N PRO A 205 14.96 20.23 -43.30
CA PRO A 205 14.58 19.11 -44.14
C PRO A 205 13.38 18.34 -43.57
N GLU A 206 12.68 17.62 -44.44
CA GLU A 206 11.51 16.84 -44.04
C GLU A 206 11.89 15.63 -43.18
N LEU A 207 11.03 15.32 -42.21
CA LEU A 207 11.18 14.14 -41.37
C LEU A 207 10.78 12.89 -42.17
N VAL A 208 11.76 12.25 -42.80
CA VAL A 208 11.57 10.94 -43.43
C VAL A 208 11.54 9.87 -42.33
N GLY A 209 10.37 9.26 -42.08
CA GLY A 209 10.21 8.24 -41.06
C GLY A 209 9.20 7.18 -41.44
N ASN A 210 9.56 5.90 -41.24
CA ASN A 210 8.66 4.78 -41.50
C ASN A 210 7.50 4.74 -40.50
N THR A 211 6.29 4.46 -41.01
CA THR A 211 5.05 4.36 -40.22
C THR A 211 5.02 3.13 -39.30
N GLN A 212 5.90 2.16 -39.55
CA GLN A 212 6.04 0.93 -38.77
C GLN A 212 7.27 0.99 -37.87
N PRO A 213 7.17 0.49 -36.61
CA PRO A 213 8.33 0.36 -35.74
C PRO A 213 9.26 -0.74 -36.24
N LEU A 214 10.54 -0.43 -36.38
CA LEU A 214 11.57 -1.43 -36.65
C LEU A 214 11.86 -2.26 -35.38
N PRO A 215 12.13 -3.57 -35.51
CA PRO A 215 12.56 -4.38 -34.37
C PRO A 215 13.88 -3.85 -33.82
N LYS A 216 14.01 -3.81 -32.50
CA LYS A 216 15.23 -3.32 -31.83
C LYS A 216 16.38 -4.32 -31.85
N LYS A 217 16.07 -5.60 -32.07
CA LYS A 217 17.04 -6.69 -32.14
C LYS A 217 17.00 -7.27 -33.54
N ILE A 218 18.18 -7.46 -34.11
CA ILE A 218 18.37 -8.23 -35.33
C ILE A 218 18.14 -9.70 -34.93
N LYS A 219 17.15 -10.34 -35.55
CA LYS A 219 16.96 -11.79 -35.42
C LYS A 219 17.66 -12.41 -36.63
N PHE A 220 18.70 -13.18 -36.39
CA PHE A 220 19.29 -14.04 -37.42
C PHE A 220 18.38 -15.28 -37.53
N SER A 221 18.02 -15.65 -38.76
CA SER A 221 17.37 -16.94 -39.00
C SER A 221 18.36 -18.05 -38.66
N GLU A 222 17.94 -19.02 -37.84
CA GLU A 222 18.67 -20.27 -37.67
C GLU A 222 18.33 -21.11 -38.91
N ASP A 223 19.24 -21.11 -39.89
CA ASP A 223 19.19 -21.98 -41.07
C ASP A 223 19.61 -23.42 -40.71
#